data_AF-A0AA85B8F5-F1
#
_entry.id   AF-A0AA85B8F5-F1
#
_cell.length_a   1.000
_cell.length_b   1.000
_cell.length_c   1.000
_cell.angle_alpha   90.00
_cell.angle_beta   90.00
_cell.angle_gamma   90.00
#
_symmetry.space_group_name_H-M   'P 1'
#
loop_
_entity.id
_entity.type
_entity.pdbx_description
1 polymer ?
#
loop_
_entity_poly.entity_id
_entity_poly.type
_entity_poly.pdbx_seq_one_letter_code
_entity_poly.pdbx_strand_id
1 'polypeptide(L)'
;MQLSSYRFFHLFHKLRNHYKFNEVSFVYLNHHNYCQQSKSFQPHFNLNLFNDEKFIENLRANLTARKSNLNLDHMLDLYRNYTKTKHTETHDELMSLVYELPNFTHPLTPIGDSFKARHIYIHGSKREERWKLLDVVNITSGTHQPVINHHNTNSSITINPEGHLRVKDTTLGAGHKTYYFSGPLAQLESALVAYTVDRLKATGFEFVSVPDILPEPVIRACGFQLKEFVLKFIK
;
A
#
# COMPACT_ATOMS: atom_id res chain seq x y z
N MET A 1 -17.05 -50.47 7.55
CA MET A 1 -16.32 -49.95 6.38
C MET A 1 -15.21 -49.04 6.87
N GLN A 2 -13.98 -49.54 6.87
CA GLN A 2 -12.76 -48.79 7.21
C GLN A 2 -12.42 -47.83 6.06
N LEU A 3 -12.24 -46.55 6.37
CA LEU A 3 -11.64 -45.58 5.45
C LEU A 3 -10.13 -45.58 5.67
N SER A 4 -9.41 -46.14 4.70
CA SER A 4 -7.96 -46.20 4.64
C SER A 4 -7.36 -44.80 4.47
N SER A 5 -6.54 -44.37 5.43
CA SER A 5 -5.70 -43.18 5.34
C SER A 5 -4.49 -43.48 4.47
N TYR A 6 -4.45 -42.99 3.24
CA TYR A 6 -3.22 -42.98 2.45
C TYR A 6 -2.38 -41.75 2.83
N ARG A 7 -1.43 -41.98 3.75
CA ARG A 7 -0.29 -41.10 3.99
C ARG A 7 0.65 -41.18 2.79
N PHE A 8 0.65 -40.17 1.93
CA PHE A 8 1.78 -39.89 1.05
C PHE A 8 2.70 -38.87 1.73
N PHE A 9 3.55 -39.37 2.63
CA PHE A 9 4.71 -38.65 3.14
C PHE A 9 5.89 -38.98 2.22
N HIS A 10 6.18 -38.11 1.25
CA HIS A 10 7.48 -38.11 0.58
C HIS A 10 8.00 -36.66 0.46
N LEU A 11 9.01 -36.38 1.28
CA LEU A 11 10.12 -35.44 1.06
C LEU A 11 9.81 -34.05 0.45
N PHE A 12 9.14 -33.18 1.20
CA PHE A 12 9.27 -31.72 1.06
C PHE A 12 9.88 -31.11 2.33
N HIS A 13 11.07 -31.60 2.71
CA HIS A 13 11.70 -31.24 3.97
C HIS A 13 13.04 -30.53 3.75
N LYS A 14 13.06 -29.34 3.09
CA LYS A 14 14.14 -28.34 3.32
C LYS A 14 14.09 -26.95 2.66
N LEU A 15 13.02 -26.53 1.97
CA LEU A 15 12.97 -25.18 1.37
C LEU A 15 11.64 -24.44 1.56
N ARG A 16 10.95 -24.70 2.68
CA ARG A 16 9.94 -23.77 3.18
C ARG A 16 10.55 -23.13 4.42
N ASN A 17 11.23 -22.00 4.22
CA ASN A 17 11.58 -21.12 5.32
C ASN A 17 10.27 -20.59 5.89
N HIS A 18 9.61 -21.39 6.73
CA HIS A 18 8.63 -20.86 7.68
C HIS A 18 9.44 -19.98 8.62
N TYR A 19 9.50 -18.68 8.31
CA TYR A 19 10.03 -17.69 9.24
C TYR A 19 9.16 -17.75 10.49
N LYS A 20 9.72 -18.37 11.53
CA LYS A 20 9.09 -18.44 12.84
C LYS A 20 9.43 -17.11 13.52
N PHE A 21 8.50 -16.17 13.46
CA PHE A 21 8.65 -14.89 14.13
C PHE A 21 8.49 -15.11 15.63
N ASN A 22 9.60 -15.13 16.37
CA ASN A 22 9.59 -15.38 17.80
C ASN A 22 9.21 -14.14 18.63
N GLU A 23 9.30 -12.95 18.04
CA GLU A 23 8.95 -11.65 18.65
C GLU A 23 8.08 -10.87 17.66
N VAL A 24 6.76 -11.11 17.72
CA VAL A 24 5.77 -10.32 16.98
C VAL A 24 4.99 -9.49 17.98
N SER A 25 5.13 -8.17 17.89
CA SER A 25 4.21 -7.26 18.55
C SER A 25 2.93 -7.21 17.73
N PHE A 26 1.83 -7.72 18.29
CA PHE A 26 0.51 -7.61 17.69
C PHE A 26 -0.15 -6.31 18.14
N VAL A 27 -0.47 -5.44 17.19
CA VAL A 27 -1.31 -4.28 17.46
C VAL A 27 -2.77 -4.72 17.30
N TYR A 28 -3.39 -5.12 18.41
CA TYR A 28 -4.81 -5.43 18.43
C TYR A 28 -5.63 -4.14 18.44
N LEU A 29 -6.36 -3.88 17.36
CA LEU A 29 -7.43 -2.90 17.38
C LEU A 29 -8.59 -3.49 18.18
N ASN A 30 -8.77 -3.04 19.41
CA ASN A 30 -9.78 -3.57 20.33
C ASN A 30 -11.21 -3.23 19.85
N HIS A 31 -11.82 -4.19 19.14
CA HIS A 31 -13.04 -4.00 18.33
C HIS A 31 -14.25 -3.43 19.10
N HIS A 32 -14.31 -3.63 20.43
CA HIS A 32 -15.46 -3.19 21.23
C HIS A 32 -15.50 -1.68 21.50
N ASN A 33 -14.36 -0.99 21.55
CA ASN A 33 -14.30 0.45 21.84
C ASN A 33 -14.19 1.30 20.57
N TYR A 34 -13.58 0.79 19.49
CA TYR A 34 -13.35 1.57 18.26
C TYR A 34 -14.58 1.70 17.36
N CYS A 35 -15.47 0.70 17.31
CA CYS A 35 -16.71 0.81 16.54
C CYS A 35 -17.66 1.90 17.07
N GLN A 36 -17.48 2.36 18.31
CA GLN A 36 -18.27 3.46 18.89
C GLN A 36 -17.61 4.83 18.76
N GLN A 37 -16.31 4.91 18.43
CA GLN A 37 -15.57 6.17 18.31
C GLN A 37 -15.20 6.46 16.85
N SER A 38 -16.17 6.88 16.04
CA SER A 38 -15.88 7.52 14.75
C SER A 38 -15.12 8.85 14.91
N LYS A 39 -15.29 9.52 16.06
CA LYS A 39 -14.67 10.81 16.37
C LYS A 39 -13.18 10.74 16.77
N SER A 40 -12.70 9.62 17.31
CA SER A 40 -11.36 9.56 17.95
C SER A 40 -10.18 9.65 16.97
N PHE A 41 -10.43 9.47 15.67
CA PHE A 41 -9.38 9.49 14.65
C PHE A 41 -9.29 10.80 13.87
N GLN A 42 -10.22 11.73 14.07
CA GLN A 42 -10.13 13.02 13.39
C GLN A 42 -9.06 13.88 14.10
N PRO A 43 -7.96 14.26 13.41
CA PRO A 43 -6.94 15.09 14.02
C PRO A 43 -7.56 16.43 14.41
N HIS A 44 -7.27 16.90 15.63
CA HIS A 44 -7.76 18.17 16.09
C HIS A 44 -7.10 19.30 15.31
N PHE A 45 -7.88 20.03 14.51
CA PHE A 45 -7.44 21.24 13.84
C PHE A 45 -7.73 22.47 14.71
N ASN A 46 -6.72 23.30 14.95
CA ASN A 46 -6.89 24.53 15.71
C ASN A 46 -7.52 25.61 14.80
N LEU A 47 -8.85 25.77 14.89
CA LEU A 47 -9.59 26.76 14.11
C LEU A 47 -9.14 28.21 14.35
N ASN A 48 -8.50 28.50 15.50
CA ASN A 48 -8.00 29.85 15.77
C ASN A 48 -6.87 30.28 14.82
N LEU A 49 -6.26 29.34 14.08
CA LEU A 49 -5.31 29.65 13.01
C LEU A 49 -5.94 30.50 11.90
N PHE A 50 -7.26 30.43 11.71
CA PHE A 50 -7.97 31.31 10.77
C PHE A 50 -8.09 32.77 11.24
N ASN A 51 -7.59 33.12 12.43
CA ASN A 51 -7.42 34.51 12.84
C ASN A 51 -6.02 35.06 12.49
N ASP A 52 -5.07 34.20 12.10
CA ASP A 52 -3.69 34.59 11.77
C ASP A 52 -3.57 34.86 10.26
N GLU A 53 -3.35 36.12 9.89
CA GLU A 53 -3.20 36.55 8.50
C GLU A 53 -2.02 35.85 7.80
N LYS A 54 -0.90 35.64 8.51
CA LYS A 54 0.27 34.97 7.95
C LYS A 54 -0.01 33.50 7.69
N PHE A 55 -0.76 32.85 8.57
CA PHE A 55 -1.22 31.48 8.34
C PHE A 55 -2.10 31.41 7.09
N ILE A 56 -3.06 32.32 6.94
CA ILE A 56 -3.97 32.36 5.78
C ILE A 56 -3.19 32.58 4.47
N GLU A 57 -2.23 33.50 4.45
CA GLU A 57 -1.40 33.77 3.28
C GLU A 57 -0.58 32.53 2.88
N ASN A 58 0.07 31.89 3.85
CA ASN A 58 0.82 30.66 3.62
C ASN A 58 -0.08 29.51 3.15
N LEU A 59 -1.27 29.38 3.73
CA LEU A 59 -2.23 28.36 3.34
C LEU A 59 -2.70 28.57 1.90
N ARG A 60 -3.01 29.82 1.52
CA ARG A 60 -3.38 30.16 0.15
C ARG A 60 -2.28 29.78 -0.84
N ALA A 61 -1.03 30.17 -0.55
CA ALA A 61 0.12 29.82 -1.37
C ALA A 61 0.31 28.29 -1.46
N ASN A 62 0.15 27.55 -0.35
CA ASN A 62 0.23 26.09 -0.32
C ASN A 62 -0.85 25.43 -1.19
N LEU A 63 -2.10 25.90 -1.11
CA LEU A 63 -3.21 25.39 -1.92
C LEU A 63 -2.96 25.61 -3.41
N THR A 64 -2.45 26.79 -3.79
CA THR A 64 -2.05 27.10 -5.17
C THR A 64 -0.92 26.19 -5.65
N ALA A 65 0.14 26.03 -4.85
CA ALA A 65 1.28 25.18 -5.20
C ALA A 65 0.87 23.71 -5.41
N ARG A 66 -0.14 23.24 -4.67
CA ARG A 66 -0.68 21.87 -4.77
C ARG A 66 -1.80 21.71 -5.80
N LYS A 67 -2.20 22.79 -6.49
CA LYS A 67 -3.36 22.82 -7.41
C LYS A 67 -4.64 22.29 -6.74
N SER A 68 -4.84 22.62 -5.47
CA SER A 68 -6.05 22.25 -4.74
C SER A 68 -7.27 22.98 -5.31
N ASN A 69 -8.42 22.31 -5.31
CA ASN A 69 -9.73 22.86 -5.69
C ASN A 69 -10.50 23.47 -4.50
N LEU A 70 -9.93 23.45 -3.30
CA LEU A 70 -10.57 23.99 -2.09
C LEU A 70 -10.74 25.51 -2.17
N ASN A 71 -11.94 25.97 -1.88
CA ASN A 71 -12.26 27.39 -1.80
C ASN A 71 -11.99 27.92 -0.38
N LEU A 72 -10.78 28.47 -0.18
CA LEU A 72 -10.37 29.03 1.10
C LEU A 72 -11.25 30.20 1.56
N ASP A 73 -11.73 31.03 0.64
CA ASP A 73 -12.55 32.19 0.98
C ASP A 73 -13.91 31.76 1.55
N HIS A 74 -14.54 30.73 0.95
CA HIS A 74 -15.73 30.10 1.51
C HIS A 74 -15.49 29.52 2.91
N MET A 75 -14.36 28.85 3.13
CA MET A 75 -14.00 28.32 4.45
C MET A 75 -13.86 29.42 5.51
N LEU A 76 -13.23 30.55 5.16
CA LEU A 76 -13.06 31.68 6.06
C LEU A 76 -14.42 32.34 6.39
N ASP A 77 -15.33 32.41 5.42
CA ASP A 77 -16.68 32.93 5.65
C ASP A 77 -17.51 32.00 6.54
N LEU A 78 -17.44 30.68 6.35
CA LEU A 78 -18.03 29.70 7.26
C LEU A 78 -17.49 29.83 8.67
N TYR A 79 -16.18 30.03 8.84
CA TYR A 79 -15.56 30.26 10.14
C TYR A 79 -16.04 31.55 10.81
N ARG A 80 -16.14 32.65 10.06
CA ARG A 80 -16.71 33.92 10.56
C ARG A 80 -18.18 33.78 10.96
N ASN A 81 -18.95 32.99 10.22
CA ASN A 81 -20.35 32.72 10.56
C ASN A 81 -20.45 31.86 11.81
N TYR A 82 -19.67 30.78 11.89
CA TYR A 82 -19.63 29.91 13.07
C TYR A 82 -19.21 30.65 14.34
N THR A 83 -18.22 31.54 14.27
CA THR A 83 -17.77 32.33 15.43
C THR A 83 -18.86 33.25 15.97
N LYS A 84 -19.75 33.76 15.11
CA LYS A 84 -20.90 34.60 15.50
C LYS A 84 -22.10 33.79 15.99
N THR A 85 -22.49 32.74 15.27
CA THR A 85 -23.76 32.04 15.50
C THR A 85 -23.64 30.81 16.40
N LYS A 86 -22.46 30.18 16.43
CA LYS A 86 -22.21 28.90 17.11
C LYS A 86 -23.14 27.75 16.66
N HIS A 87 -23.71 27.83 15.45
CA HIS A 87 -24.52 26.76 14.88
C HIS A 87 -23.69 25.52 14.56
N THR A 88 -24.24 24.35 14.88
CA THR A 88 -23.62 23.04 14.65
C THR A 88 -23.49 22.71 13.17
N GLU A 89 -24.49 23.04 12.36
CA GLU A 89 -24.47 22.76 10.91
C GLU A 89 -23.32 23.50 10.21
N THR A 90 -23.13 24.79 10.53
CA THR A 90 -22.00 25.58 10.00
C THR A 90 -20.66 25.04 10.46
N HIS A 91 -20.58 24.54 11.70
CA HIS A 91 -19.37 23.90 12.21
C HIS A 91 -19.06 22.61 11.45
N ASP A 92 -20.06 21.75 11.23
CA ASP A 92 -19.87 20.47 10.56
C ASP A 92 -19.48 20.67 9.09
N GLU A 93 -20.08 21.65 8.42
CA GLU A 93 -19.70 22.04 7.06
C GLU A 93 -18.26 22.57 7.03
N LEU A 94 -17.89 23.49 7.93
CA LEU A 94 -16.51 24.00 8.06
C LEU A 94 -15.52 22.86 8.28
N MET A 95 -15.82 21.95 9.21
CA MET A 95 -14.95 20.83 9.52
C MET A 95 -14.79 19.87 8.34
N SER A 96 -15.85 19.66 7.54
CA SER A 96 -15.74 18.83 6.34
C SER A 96 -14.68 19.36 5.36
N LEU A 97 -14.64 20.69 5.15
CA LEU A 97 -13.63 21.35 4.33
C LEU A 97 -12.25 21.38 4.99
N VAL A 98 -12.19 21.57 6.32
CA VAL A 98 -10.93 21.53 7.07
C VAL A 98 -10.24 20.16 6.92
N TYR A 99 -11.00 19.06 6.92
CA TYR A 99 -10.44 17.72 6.75
C TYR A 99 -9.94 17.43 5.33
N GLU A 100 -10.31 18.25 4.35
CA GLU A 100 -9.76 18.18 3.00
C GLU A 100 -8.46 18.99 2.84
N LEU A 101 -8.10 19.83 3.82
CA LEU A 101 -6.88 20.64 3.75
C LEU A 101 -5.64 19.75 3.65
N PRO A 102 -4.78 19.97 2.65
CA PRO A 102 -3.52 19.26 2.57
C PRO A 102 -2.53 19.78 3.61
N ASN A 103 -1.58 18.91 3.99
CA ASN A 103 -0.41 19.33 4.76
C ASN A 103 0.37 20.45 4.03
N PHE A 104 1.08 21.26 4.82
CA PHE A 104 1.99 22.26 4.29
C PHE A 104 3.14 21.61 3.53
N THR A 105 3.48 22.24 2.41
CA THR A 105 4.58 21.79 1.55
C THR A 105 5.91 22.30 2.12
N HIS A 106 6.90 21.41 2.21
CA HIS A 106 8.23 21.78 2.66
C HIS A 106 8.87 22.77 1.66
N PRO A 107 9.63 23.80 2.09
CA PRO A 107 10.18 24.82 1.19
C PRO A 107 11.08 24.28 0.08
N LEU A 108 11.71 23.11 0.30
CA LEU A 108 12.57 22.45 -0.69
C LEU A 108 11.82 21.53 -1.66
N THR A 109 10.50 21.39 -1.54
CA THR A 109 9.71 20.56 -2.45
C THR A 109 9.59 21.27 -3.80
N PRO A 110 9.97 20.63 -4.91
CA PRO A 110 9.79 21.19 -6.24
C PRO A 110 8.32 21.48 -6.54
N ILE A 111 8.02 22.71 -7.00
CA ILE A 111 6.65 23.13 -7.35
C ILE A 111 6.38 22.81 -8.82
N GLY A 112 5.26 22.13 -9.09
CA GLY A 112 4.80 21.82 -10.43
C GLY A 112 4.26 20.41 -10.58
N ASP A 113 4.10 19.96 -11.83
CA ASP A 113 3.73 18.58 -12.14
C ASP A 113 4.92 17.61 -12.00
N SER A 114 4.69 16.34 -12.31
CA SER A 114 5.69 15.28 -12.21
C SER A 114 6.94 15.53 -13.05
N PHE A 115 6.89 16.38 -14.09
CA PHE A 115 8.06 16.71 -14.91
C PHE A 115 9.02 17.68 -14.20
N LYS A 116 8.57 18.34 -13.13
CA LYS A 116 9.42 19.19 -12.27
C LYS A 116 10.12 18.42 -11.15
N ALA A 117 9.96 17.10 -11.09
CA ALA A 117 10.64 16.27 -10.10
C ALA A 117 12.16 16.47 -10.17
N ARG A 118 12.77 16.78 -9.02
CA ARG A 118 14.21 16.98 -8.92
C ARG A 118 14.91 15.64 -8.79
N HIS A 119 15.81 15.36 -9.72
CA HIS A 119 16.69 14.22 -9.63
C HIS A 119 17.80 14.49 -8.60
N ILE A 120 17.83 13.70 -7.51
CA ILE A 120 18.76 13.89 -6.38
C ILE A 120 20.02 13.04 -6.54
N TYR A 121 19.89 11.78 -6.97
CA TYR A 121 20.99 10.81 -7.01
C TYR A 121 20.68 9.62 -7.94
N ILE A 122 21.67 9.17 -8.72
CA ILE A 122 21.65 7.90 -9.46
C ILE A 122 22.58 6.93 -8.78
N HIS A 123 22.07 5.74 -8.49
CA HIS A 123 22.90 4.62 -8.08
C HIS A 123 23.09 3.63 -9.24
N GLY A 124 24.35 3.26 -9.52
CA GLY A 124 24.69 2.30 -10.57
C GLY A 124 24.56 2.86 -12.00
N SER A 125 24.61 1.97 -12.98
CA SER A 125 24.47 2.29 -14.40
C SER A 125 23.42 1.38 -15.06
N LYS A 126 22.85 1.84 -16.17
CA LYS A 126 21.90 1.04 -16.95
C LYS A 126 22.62 -0.18 -17.53
N ARG A 127 21.99 -1.35 -17.45
CA ARG A 127 22.47 -2.57 -18.09
C ARG A 127 22.46 -2.42 -19.61
N GLU A 128 23.61 -2.66 -20.24
CA GLU A 128 23.78 -2.67 -21.69
C GLU A 128 24.09 -4.09 -22.16
N GLU A 129 23.33 -4.58 -23.13
CA GLU A 129 23.49 -5.91 -23.69
C GLU A 129 23.45 -5.87 -25.21
N ARG A 130 24.10 -6.84 -25.86
CA ARG A 130 24.12 -6.97 -27.32
C ARG A 130 22.85 -7.58 -27.90
N TRP A 131 21.89 -7.97 -27.06
CA TRP A 131 20.62 -8.57 -27.45
C TRP A 131 19.45 -7.78 -26.89
N LYS A 132 18.28 -7.95 -27.51
CA LYS A 132 17.03 -7.36 -27.02
C LYS A 132 16.68 -7.94 -25.66
N LEU A 133 16.61 -7.09 -24.65
CA LEU A 133 16.13 -7.47 -23.33
C LEU A 133 14.64 -7.84 -23.38
N LEU A 134 14.29 -8.95 -22.74
CA LEU A 134 12.92 -9.37 -22.55
C LEU A 134 12.32 -8.65 -21.32
N ASP A 135 11.01 -8.43 -21.32
CA ASP A 135 10.31 -7.93 -20.14
C ASP A 135 10.03 -9.06 -19.14
N VAL A 136 9.58 -8.70 -17.94
CA VAL A 136 9.31 -9.66 -16.86
C VAL A 136 8.31 -10.72 -17.29
N VAL A 137 7.27 -10.36 -18.04
CA VAL A 137 6.21 -11.29 -18.45
C VAL A 137 6.77 -12.33 -19.41
N ASN A 138 7.52 -11.92 -20.43
CA ASN A 138 8.08 -12.83 -21.42
C ASN A 138 9.20 -13.72 -20.83
N ILE A 139 9.97 -13.21 -19.87
CA ILE A 139 10.99 -14.02 -19.17
C ILE A 139 10.34 -15.11 -18.31
N THR A 140 9.21 -14.81 -17.67
CA THR A 140 8.64 -15.66 -16.62
C THR A 140 7.42 -16.47 -17.06
N SER A 141 6.81 -16.15 -18.20
CA SER A 141 5.65 -16.86 -18.76
C SER A 141 6.03 -17.85 -19.86
N GLY A 142 7.32 -18.04 -20.13
CA GLY A 142 7.79 -18.90 -21.20
C GLY A 142 7.38 -20.36 -21.02
N THR A 143 6.79 -20.95 -22.06
CA THR A 143 6.82 -22.40 -22.27
C THR A 143 8.25 -22.77 -22.60
N HIS A 144 9.04 -23.11 -21.58
CA HIS A 144 10.30 -23.79 -21.85
C HIS A 144 9.92 -25.14 -22.43
N GLN A 145 10.03 -25.31 -23.76
CA GLN A 145 10.10 -26.67 -24.30
C GLN A 145 11.26 -27.34 -23.54
N PRO A 146 11.03 -28.50 -22.90
CA PRO A 146 12.11 -29.21 -22.24
C PRO A 146 13.15 -29.50 -23.33
N VAL A 147 14.27 -28.78 -23.29
CA VAL A 147 15.44 -29.15 -24.07
C VAL A 147 15.91 -30.43 -23.41
N ILE A 148 15.53 -31.58 -23.98
CA ILE A 148 16.05 -32.88 -23.59
C ILE A 148 17.51 -32.91 -24.01
N ASN A 149 18.39 -32.33 -23.19
CA ASN A 149 19.82 -32.55 -23.31
C ASN A 149 20.09 -33.96 -22.78
N HIS A 150 20.37 -34.89 -23.69
CA HIS A 150 20.71 -36.29 -23.41
C HIS A 150 22.09 -36.46 -22.73
N HIS A 151 22.53 -35.54 -21.86
CA HIS A 151 23.80 -35.67 -21.16
C HIS A 151 23.69 -35.35 -19.67
N ASN A 152 23.94 -36.41 -18.88
CA ASN A 152 24.33 -36.49 -17.48
C ASN A 152 23.30 -36.16 -16.39
N THR A 153 22.63 -37.25 -16.00
CA THR A 153 22.27 -37.70 -14.65
C THR A 153 22.87 -36.90 -13.46
N ASN A 154 21.96 -36.45 -12.58
CA ASN A 154 22.08 -36.28 -11.10
C ASN A 154 21.65 -34.93 -10.51
N SER A 155 20.90 -34.10 -11.24
CA SER A 155 20.11 -33.01 -10.62
C SER A 155 18.66 -33.03 -11.12
N SER A 156 17.79 -33.75 -10.41
CA SER A 156 16.34 -33.64 -10.60
C SER A 156 15.83 -32.31 -10.04
N ILE A 157 16.21 -31.20 -10.68
CA ILE A 157 15.44 -29.96 -10.59
C ILE A 157 14.31 -30.12 -11.60
N THR A 158 13.15 -30.57 -11.12
CA THR A 158 11.92 -30.59 -11.93
C THR A 158 11.53 -29.14 -12.20
N ILE A 159 12.04 -28.59 -13.30
CA ILE A 159 11.62 -27.29 -13.80
C ILE A 159 10.18 -27.50 -14.27
N ASN A 160 9.20 -26.85 -13.63
CA ASN A 160 7.84 -26.84 -14.15
C ASN A 160 7.91 -26.41 -15.62
N PRO A 161 7.35 -27.18 -16.57
CA PRO A 161 7.36 -26.84 -17.99
C PRO A 161 6.52 -25.58 -18.31
N GLU A 162 5.74 -25.13 -17.32
CA GLU A 162 4.92 -23.92 -17.35
C GLU A 162 5.64 -22.77 -16.65
N GLY A 163 5.46 -21.56 -17.21
CA GLY A 163 6.05 -20.33 -16.66
C GLY A 163 5.75 -20.12 -15.18
N HIS A 164 6.68 -19.44 -14.50
CA HIS A 164 6.61 -19.13 -13.08
C HIS A 164 5.73 -17.91 -12.75
N LEU A 165 5.27 -17.20 -13.77
CA LEU A 165 4.28 -16.12 -13.67
C LEU A 165 3.07 -16.44 -14.54
N ARG A 166 1.89 -16.47 -13.93
CA ARG A 166 0.62 -16.53 -14.65
C ARG A 166 -0.10 -15.19 -14.58
N VAL A 167 -0.22 -14.52 -15.72
CA VAL A 167 -1.02 -13.29 -15.89
C VAL A 167 -2.24 -13.48 -16.79
N LYS A 168 -2.32 -14.60 -17.52
CA LYS A 168 -3.42 -14.93 -18.43
C LYS A 168 -4.46 -15.82 -17.74
N ASP A 169 -5.70 -15.68 -18.19
CA ASP A 169 -6.84 -16.50 -17.76
C ASP A 169 -7.02 -16.52 -16.23
N THR A 170 -6.72 -15.39 -15.58
CA THR A 170 -6.91 -15.19 -14.14
C THR A 170 -8.26 -14.55 -13.81
N THR A 171 -8.93 -13.98 -14.82
CA THR A 171 -10.20 -13.25 -14.70
C THR A 171 -11.35 -14.09 -14.18
N LEU A 172 -11.44 -15.36 -14.58
CA LEU A 172 -12.50 -16.28 -14.15
C LEU A 172 -12.45 -16.61 -12.65
N GLY A 173 -11.27 -16.50 -12.03
CA GLY A 173 -11.09 -16.80 -10.61
C GLY A 173 -11.06 -15.54 -9.74
N ALA A 174 -10.12 -14.64 -10.04
CA ALA A 174 -9.78 -13.52 -9.15
C ALA A 174 -10.00 -12.15 -9.80
N GLY A 175 -10.47 -12.10 -11.05
CA GLY A 175 -10.76 -10.85 -11.77
C GLY A 175 -9.54 -10.22 -12.46
N HIS A 176 -9.74 -9.02 -13.00
CA HIS A 176 -8.71 -8.30 -13.74
C HIS A 176 -7.53 -7.87 -12.85
N LYS A 177 -6.34 -7.73 -13.46
CA LYS A 177 -5.07 -7.34 -12.80
C LYS A 177 -4.56 -8.32 -11.74
N THR A 178 -5.08 -9.55 -11.73
CA THR A 178 -4.59 -10.62 -10.85
C THR A 178 -3.53 -11.48 -11.54
N TYR A 179 -2.59 -11.96 -10.74
CA TYR A 179 -1.46 -12.76 -11.19
C TYR A 179 -1.10 -13.81 -10.14
N TYR A 180 -0.40 -14.86 -10.57
CA TYR A 180 0.06 -15.93 -9.68
C TYR A 180 1.56 -16.16 -9.89
N PHE A 181 2.31 -16.19 -8.78
CA PHE A 181 3.69 -16.67 -8.76
C PHE A 181 3.72 -18.17 -8.46
N SER A 182 4.58 -18.90 -9.16
CA SER A 182 4.81 -20.33 -8.92
C SER A 182 6.31 -20.66 -8.91
N GLY A 183 6.66 -21.80 -8.31
CA GLY A 183 8.03 -22.32 -8.35
C GLY A 183 9.08 -21.33 -7.83
N PRO A 184 10.21 -21.15 -8.54
CA PRO A 184 11.27 -20.21 -8.18
C PRO A 184 10.81 -18.76 -7.99
N LEU A 185 9.80 -18.29 -8.73
CA LEU A 185 9.35 -16.90 -8.59
C LEU A 185 8.63 -16.65 -7.25
N ALA A 186 7.85 -17.64 -6.79
CA ALA A 186 7.25 -17.59 -5.45
C ALA A 186 8.31 -17.65 -4.34
N GLN A 187 9.37 -18.46 -4.53
CA GLN A 187 10.49 -18.49 -3.58
C GLN A 187 11.25 -17.16 -3.54
N LEU A 188 11.43 -16.52 -4.69
CA LEU A 188 12.08 -15.21 -4.78
C LEU A 188 11.28 -14.13 -4.05
N GLU A 189 9.95 -14.11 -4.22
CA GLU A 189 9.07 -13.17 -3.50
C GLU A 189 9.21 -13.34 -1.97
N SER A 190 9.12 -14.58 -1.48
CA SER A 190 9.32 -14.88 -0.06
C SER A 190 10.73 -14.49 0.44
N ALA A 191 11.77 -14.71 -0.37
CA ALA A 191 13.15 -14.36 0.00
C ALA A 191 13.37 -12.84 0.06
N LEU A 192 12.76 -12.06 -0.85
CA LEU A 192 12.84 -10.60 -0.85
C LEU A 192 12.15 -9.98 0.37
N VAL A 193 10.98 -10.50 0.74
CA VAL A 193 10.26 -10.08 1.96
C VAL A 193 11.15 -10.31 3.18
N ALA A 194 11.67 -11.52 3.33
CA ALA A 194 12.52 -11.88 4.46
C ALA A 194 13.79 -11.05 4.54
N TYR A 195 14.53 -10.93 3.43
CA TYR A 195 15.73 -10.10 3.37
C TYR A 195 15.46 -8.66 3.82
N THR A 196 14.35 -8.08 3.38
CA THR A 196 13.97 -6.70 3.74
C THR A 196 13.67 -6.58 5.22
N VAL A 197 12.88 -7.51 5.78
CA VAL A 197 12.54 -7.54 7.21
C VAL A 197 13.80 -7.70 8.06
N ASP A 198 14.68 -8.64 7.74
CA ASP A 198 15.93 -8.89 8.49
C ASP A 198 16.84 -7.67 8.48
N ARG A 199 16.96 -7.00 7.32
CA ARG A 199 17.73 -5.76 7.18
C ARG A 199 17.18 -4.63 8.04
N LEU A 200 15.86 -4.44 8.07
CA LEU A 200 15.22 -3.40 8.88
C LEU A 200 15.35 -3.70 10.38
N LYS A 201 15.12 -4.95 10.79
CA LYS A 201 15.31 -5.38 12.18
C LYS A 201 16.75 -5.15 12.66
N ALA A 202 17.74 -5.47 11.83
CA ALA A 202 19.15 -5.23 12.15
C ALA A 202 19.47 -3.73 12.33
N THR A 203 18.67 -2.83 11.76
CA THR A 203 18.78 -1.37 11.96
C THR A 203 17.96 -0.84 13.15
N GLY A 204 17.32 -1.71 13.93
CA GLY A 204 16.57 -1.36 15.13
C GLY A 204 15.08 -1.08 14.91
N PHE A 205 14.54 -1.39 13.73
CA PHE A 205 13.08 -1.33 13.53
C PHE A 205 12.39 -2.47 14.27
N GLU A 206 11.28 -2.16 14.91
CA GLU A 206 10.40 -3.16 15.50
C GLU A 206 9.53 -3.82 14.43
N PHE A 207 9.36 -5.15 14.54
CA PHE A 207 8.46 -5.88 13.65
C PHE A 207 7.03 -5.86 14.20
N VAL A 208 6.12 -5.29 13.42
CA VAL A 208 4.71 -5.13 13.80
C VAL A 208 3.80 -5.79 12.77
N SER A 209 2.80 -6.52 13.25
CA SER A 209 1.70 -7.04 12.42
C SER A 209 0.45 -6.18 12.60
N VAL A 210 -0.22 -5.84 11.49
CA VAL A 210 -1.41 -4.97 11.44
C VAL A 210 -2.59 -5.70 10.80
N PRO A 211 -3.84 -5.36 11.16
CA PRO A 211 -5.02 -5.91 10.51
C PRO A 211 -5.20 -5.35 9.09
N ASP A 212 -5.59 -6.21 8.14
CA ASP A 212 -5.84 -5.81 6.75
C ASP A 212 -7.18 -5.08 6.56
N ILE A 213 -8.16 -5.37 7.42
CA ILE A 213 -9.48 -4.73 7.40
C ILE A 213 -9.48 -3.61 8.43
N LEU A 214 -9.66 -2.37 7.96
CA LEU A 214 -9.64 -1.17 8.78
C LEU A 214 -10.99 -0.45 8.72
N PRO A 215 -11.42 0.17 9.84
CA PRO A 215 -12.62 0.98 9.85
C PRO A 215 -12.38 2.27 9.07
N GLU A 216 -13.43 2.76 8.40
CA GLU A 216 -13.41 3.98 7.59
C GLU A 216 -12.73 5.19 8.26
N PRO A 217 -13.00 5.52 9.54
CA PRO A 217 -12.38 6.68 10.19
C PRO A 217 -10.84 6.63 10.21
N VAL A 218 -10.25 5.44 10.35
CA VAL A 218 -8.79 5.26 10.32
C VAL A 218 -8.25 5.56 8.93
N ILE A 219 -8.93 5.06 7.89
CA ILE A 219 -8.54 5.27 6.49
C ILE A 219 -8.62 6.76 6.12
N ARG A 220 -9.71 7.44 6.51
CA ARG A 220 -9.88 8.89 6.29
C ARG A 220 -8.82 9.71 7.04
N ALA A 221 -8.50 9.34 8.27
CA ALA A 221 -7.47 10.01 9.07
C ALA A 221 -6.06 9.91 8.45
N CYS A 222 -5.79 8.85 7.68
CA CYS A 222 -4.56 8.72 6.89
C CYS A 222 -4.55 9.56 5.60
N GLY A 223 -5.59 10.36 5.34
CA GLY A 223 -5.71 11.22 4.16
C GLY A 223 -6.23 10.51 2.91
N PHE A 224 -6.75 9.28 3.04
CA PHE A 224 -7.37 8.59 1.91
C PHE A 224 -8.83 9.02 1.74
N GLN A 225 -9.16 9.43 0.53
CA GLN A 225 -10.54 9.70 0.16
C GLN A 225 -11.27 8.38 -0.10
N LEU A 226 -12.21 8.05 0.78
CA LEU A 226 -13.18 7.01 0.51
C LEU A 226 -14.32 7.63 -0.29
N LYS A 227 -14.36 7.29 -1.58
CA LYS A 227 -15.61 7.38 -2.34
C LYS A 227 -16.63 6.49 -1.65
N GLU A 228 -17.91 6.86 -1.66
CA GLU A 228 -18.99 5.99 -1.21
C GLU A 228 -19.00 4.70 -2.06
N PHE A 229 -18.19 3.73 -1.67
CA PHE A 229 -18.42 2.35 -1.99
C PHE A 229 -19.41 1.89 -0.93
N VAL A 230 -20.70 1.98 -1.26
CA VAL A 230 -21.73 1.27 -0.52
C VAL A 230 -21.40 -0.21 -0.65
N LEU A 231 -20.63 -0.76 0.28
CA LEU A 231 -20.59 -2.18 0.54
C LEU A 231 -21.99 -2.54 1.05
N LYS A 232 -22.91 -2.81 0.12
CA LYS A 232 -24.11 -3.58 0.42
C LYS A 232 -23.61 -4.96 0.82
N PHE A 233 -23.26 -5.13 2.09
CA PHE A 233 -23.26 -6.45 2.69
C PHE A 233 -24.69 -6.96 2.55
N ILE A 234 -24.84 -7.95 1.67
CA ILE A 234 -26.06 -8.74 1.54
C ILE A 234 -26.28 -9.36 2.92
N LYS A 235 -27.33 -8.89 3.61
CA LYS A 235 -27.89 -9.58 4.78
C LYS A 235 -28.54 -10.87 4.34
#